data_AF-A0A5J4XR40-F1
#
_entry.id   AF-A0A5J4XR40-F1
#
_cell.length_a   1.000
_cell.length_b   1.000
_cell.length_c   1.000
_cell.angle_alpha   90.00
_cell.angle_beta   90.00
_cell.angle_gamma   90.00
#
_symmetry.space_group_name_H-M   'P 1'
#
loop_
_entity.id
_entity.type
_entity.pdbx_description
1 polymer ?
#
loop_
_entity_poly.entity_id
_entity_poly.type
_entity_poly.pdbx_seq_one_letter_code
_entity_poly.pdbx_strand_id
1 'polypeptide(L)'
;MEHLCSVAQPFLNYINLSAIITATAQLWTTARAKSSFQPSANMAGFDLKQFYSSILLQLEPMLPDVGAQAVSNILWSSAKLGLNPDAFVPGMTDALAATMLQLTKDKAGCQPNAQQCANFLWAFASMGHQPADKGLIDAVCQHFVRLIKHRDVSKRPNAQSAANLLWALASLGHQPADKGLVDAVSECFVRLIKHHDVSKQPNAQEAANLIWALASLGHQRADKGLIDAVCEHFVRLVKHHDISKRPNAQGAANLLWALASLGHQPEDKGLIDAVCNHFVRLIKHHDVSKRPNAQGAANVIWALGELNHEPPDGAASAILERLSVLCALEQLGLAFTANVPLSGYWADAVLQPQDGVAAPVVLVPESYSGRFSNQEKRLTGRAVFRRALLAKQGKLVLIPEQELSRSLGDLADYIQQQVEDVTGDSLKPYIMS
;
A
#
# COMPACT_ATOMS: atom_id res chain seq x y z
N MET A 1 27.30 10.03 -14.76
CA MET A 1 27.46 9.35 -13.46
C MET A 1 28.74 8.54 -13.39
N GLU A 2 29.07 7.75 -14.42
CA GLU A 2 30.28 6.92 -14.46
C GLU A 2 31.59 7.69 -14.20
N HIS A 3 31.72 8.92 -14.73
CA HIS A 3 32.90 9.76 -14.47
C HIS A 3 33.04 10.16 -12.99
N LEU A 4 31.94 10.48 -12.30
CA LEU A 4 31.94 10.80 -10.87
C LEU A 4 32.25 9.56 -10.02
N CYS A 5 31.79 8.37 -10.44
CA CYS A 5 32.12 7.10 -9.78
C CYS A 5 33.61 6.76 -9.93
N SER A 6 34.24 7.05 -11.08
CA SER A 6 35.67 6.76 -11.32
C SER A 6 36.62 7.64 -10.50
N VAL A 7 36.28 8.91 -10.27
CA VAL A 7 37.12 9.86 -9.51
C VAL A 7 36.97 9.66 -8.00
N ALA A 8 35.85 9.10 -7.53
CA ALA A 8 35.56 8.90 -6.12
C ALA A 8 35.97 7.52 -5.56
N GLN A 9 36.48 6.60 -6.39
CA GLN A 9 36.82 5.21 -6.01
C GLN A 9 37.66 5.07 -4.73
N PRO A 10 38.68 5.91 -4.44
CA PRO A 10 39.47 5.81 -3.20
C PRO A 10 38.73 6.25 -1.93
N PHE A 11 37.55 6.87 -2.06
CA PHE A 11 36.80 7.50 -0.96
C PHE A 11 35.37 6.92 -0.79
N LEU A 12 34.96 5.98 -1.65
CA LEU A 12 33.66 5.32 -1.57
C LEU A 12 33.73 4.16 -0.56
N ASN A 13 33.20 4.39 0.64
CA ASN A 13 32.97 3.35 1.65
C ASN A 13 31.48 2.95 1.68
N TYR A 14 31.14 1.94 2.49
CA TYR A 14 29.76 1.46 2.60
C TYR A 14 28.75 2.53 3.06
N ILE A 15 29.19 3.53 3.83
CA ILE A 15 28.33 4.63 4.30
C ILE A 15 27.89 5.47 3.10
N ASN A 16 28.84 5.83 2.24
CA ASN A 16 28.58 6.61 1.03
C ASN A 16 27.69 5.82 0.07
N LEU A 17 27.97 4.53 -0.16
CA LEU A 17 27.18 3.66 -1.02
C LEU A 17 25.72 3.53 -0.52
N SER A 18 25.53 3.29 0.78
CA SER A 18 24.21 3.24 1.42
C SER A 18 23.46 4.58 1.30
N ALA A 19 24.14 5.71 1.48
CA ALA A 19 23.51 7.03 1.36
C ALA A 19 23.05 7.31 -0.08
N ILE A 20 23.91 7.01 -1.05
CA ILE A 20 23.62 7.17 -2.48
C ILE A 20 22.41 6.34 -2.88
N ILE A 21 22.38 5.04 -2.57
CA ILE A 21 21.27 4.16 -2.95
C ILE A 21 19.95 4.57 -2.28
N THR A 22 20.02 5.07 -1.04
CA THR A 22 18.86 5.60 -0.31
C THR A 22 18.30 6.84 -0.98
N ALA A 23 19.16 7.80 -1.35
CA ALA A 23 18.77 9.00 -2.05
C ALA A 23 18.14 8.66 -3.42
N THR A 24 18.75 7.71 -4.16
CA THR A 24 18.20 7.21 -5.42
C THR A 24 16.81 6.61 -5.23
N ALA A 25 16.61 5.75 -4.23
CA ALA A 25 15.31 5.14 -3.94
C ALA A 25 14.23 6.16 -3.58
N GLN A 26 14.57 7.18 -2.80
CA GLN A 26 13.66 8.27 -2.44
C GLN A 26 13.25 9.10 -3.66
N LEU A 27 14.22 9.50 -4.48
CA LEU A 27 13.98 10.24 -5.72
C LEU A 27 13.13 9.42 -6.69
N TRP A 28 13.44 8.13 -6.85
CA TRP A 28 12.71 7.20 -7.70
C TRP A 28 11.25 7.05 -7.27
N THR A 29 11.01 6.86 -5.98
CA THR A 29 9.66 6.72 -5.41
C THR A 29 8.86 8.02 -5.59
N THR A 30 9.50 9.17 -5.38
CA THR A 30 8.88 10.48 -5.57
C THR A 30 8.53 10.74 -7.04
N ALA A 31 9.43 10.36 -7.96
CA ALA A 31 9.19 10.47 -9.40
C ALA A 31 8.01 9.59 -9.83
N ARG A 32 7.97 8.32 -9.40
CA ARG A 32 6.84 7.40 -9.65
C ARG A 32 5.51 7.95 -9.12
N ALA A 33 5.51 8.59 -7.95
CA ALA A 33 4.29 9.15 -7.37
C ALA A 33 3.76 10.38 -8.15
N LYS A 34 4.63 11.15 -8.79
CA LYS A 34 4.27 12.42 -9.48
C LYS A 34 3.92 12.26 -10.96
N SER A 35 4.20 11.12 -11.55
CA SER A 35 4.14 10.96 -12.99
C SER A 35 3.36 9.71 -13.38
N SER A 36 2.66 9.77 -14.52
CA SER A 36 2.21 8.60 -15.27
C SER A 36 3.39 7.81 -15.89
N PHE A 37 4.59 7.96 -15.33
CA PHE A 37 5.82 7.35 -15.81
C PHE A 37 5.81 5.90 -15.36
N GLN A 38 5.79 4.99 -16.33
CA GLN A 38 6.12 3.58 -16.12
C GLN A 38 7.60 3.42 -16.43
N PRO A 39 8.50 3.53 -15.42
CA PRO A 39 9.93 3.50 -15.66
C PRO A 39 10.47 2.14 -16.12
N SER A 40 9.67 1.07 -16.06
CA SER A 40 10.10 -0.30 -16.39
C SER A 40 10.39 -0.52 -17.87
N ALA A 41 9.94 0.36 -18.78
CA ALA A 41 10.06 0.18 -20.24
C ALA A 41 11.01 1.18 -20.94
N ASN A 42 11.62 2.14 -20.22
CA ASN A 42 12.43 3.21 -20.82
C ASN A 42 13.91 3.15 -20.37
N MET A 43 14.85 3.76 -21.12
CA MET A 43 16.30 3.75 -20.83
C MET A 43 16.65 4.07 -19.36
N ALA A 44 15.89 4.94 -18.69
CA ALA A 44 16.09 5.26 -17.27
C ALA A 44 15.99 4.04 -16.32
N GLY A 45 15.14 3.06 -16.64
CA GLY A 45 15.04 1.81 -15.87
C GLY A 45 16.23 0.89 -16.10
N PHE A 46 16.79 0.88 -17.31
CA PHE A 46 18.01 0.14 -17.63
C PHE A 46 19.23 0.75 -16.92
N ASP A 47 19.39 2.08 -16.99
CA ASP A 47 20.46 2.80 -16.31
C ASP A 47 20.40 2.61 -14.78
N LEU A 48 19.19 2.58 -14.21
CA LEU A 48 18.99 2.29 -12.78
C LEU A 48 19.51 0.90 -12.41
N LYS A 49 19.20 -0.13 -13.21
CA LYS A 49 19.64 -1.51 -12.93
C LYS A 49 21.16 -1.62 -12.99
N GLN A 50 21.81 -1.03 -13.99
CA GLN A 50 23.27 -1.01 -14.10
C GLN A 50 23.94 -0.25 -12.95
N PHE A 51 23.38 0.91 -12.59
CA PHE A 51 23.84 1.70 -11.46
C PHE A 51 23.73 0.91 -10.15
N TYR A 52 22.57 0.31 -9.91
CA TYR A 52 22.30 -0.51 -8.72
C TYR A 52 23.26 -1.71 -8.64
N SER A 53 23.46 -2.43 -9.75
CA SER A 53 24.43 -3.52 -9.84
C SER A 53 25.85 -3.08 -9.47
N SER A 54 26.29 -1.92 -9.97
CA SER A 54 27.62 -1.38 -9.68
C SER A 54 27.81 -1.01 -8.21
N ILE A 55 26.75 -0.57 -7.52
CA ILE A 55 26.79 -0.31 -6.08
C ILE A 55 26.94 -1.62 -5.30
N LEU A 56 26.18 -2.66 -5.67
CA LEU A 56 26.22 -3.95 -4.98
C LEU A 56 27.59 -4.64 -5.13
N LEU A 57 28.17 -4.63 -6.34
CA LEU A 57 29.51 -5.20 -6.59
C LEU A 57 30.61 -4.48 -5.79
N GLN A 58 30.49 -3.16 -5.59
CA GLN A 58 31.42 -2.42 -4.75
C GLN A 58 31.21 -2.67 -3.24
N LEU A 59 29.97 -2.94 -2.84
CA LEU A 59 29.63 -3.21 -1.45
C LEU A 59 30.06 -4.62 -1.01
N GLU A 60 30.00 -5.61 -1.91
CA GLU A 60 30.30 -7.02 -1.61
C GLU A 60 31.60 -7.24 -0.81
N PRO A 61 32.77 -6.70 -1.21
CA PRO A 61 34.01 -6.87 -0.44
C PRO A 61 34.00 -6.16 0.93
N MET A 62 33.08 -5.21 1.16
CA MET A 62 32.98 -4.41 2.39
C MET A 62 32.00 -5.01 3.41
N LEU A 63 31.22 -6.04 3.04
CA LEU A 63 30.18 -6.65 3.87
C LEU A 63 30.58 -6.97 5.33
N PRO A 64 31.82 -7.43 5.62
CA PRO A 64 32.26 -7.68 7.00
C PRO A 64 32.20 -6.45 7.91
N ASP A 65 32.32 -5.24 7.36
CA ASP A 65 32.40 -3.98 8.12
C ASP A 65 31.11 -3.15 8.07
N VAL A 66 30.09 -3.61 7.33
CA VAL A 66 28.85 -2.85 7.11
C VAL A 66 28.03 -2.77 8.39
N GLY A 67 27.80 -1.56 8.87
CA GLY A 67 26.95 -1.32 10.05
C GLY A 67 25.45 -1.50 9.80
N ALA A 68 24.68 -1.64 10.89
CA ALA A 68 23.24 -1.91 10.86
C ALA A 68 22.43 -0.91 10.03
N GLN A 69 22.79 0.37 10.11
CA GLN A 69 22.13 1.42 9.33
C GLN A 69 22.26 1.16 7.83
N ALA A 70 23.48 0.88 7.36
CA ALA A 70 23.74 0.64 5.96
C ALA A 70 23.02 -0.62 5.48
N VAL A 71 23.09 -1.72 6.24
CA VAL A 71 22.32 -2.95 5.91
C VAL A 71 20.84 -2.65 5.73
N SER A 72 20.21 -1.99 6.71
CA SER A 72 18.78 -1.69 6.65
C SER A 72 18.42 -0.74 5.51
N ASN A 73 19.27 0.25 5.21
CA ASN A 73 19.06 1.22 4.15
C ASN A 73 19.20 0.60 2.76
N ILE A 74 20.20 -0.25 2.55
CA ILE A 74 20.42 -0.95 1.29
C ILE A 74 19.19 -1.80 0.98
N LEU A 75 18.80 -2.69 1.88
CA LEU A 75 17.63 -3.56 1.69
C LEU A 75 16.32 -2.78 1.52
N TRP A 76 16.11 -1.74 2.33
CA TRP A 76 14.94 -0.88 2.17
C TRP A 76 14.92 -0.20 0.80
N SER A 77 16.07 0.27 0.32
CA SER A 77 16.22 0.88 -1.00
C SER A 77 15.97 -0.13 -2.12
N SER A 78 16.50 -1.35 -2.00
CA SER A 78 16.25 -2.48 -2.89
C SER A 78 14.74 -2.73 -3.04
N ALA A 79 14.03 -2.84 -1.91
CA ALA A 79 12.58 -3.02 -1.88
C ALA A 79 11.83 -1.85 -2.53
N LYS A 80 12.23 -0.59 -2.27
CA LYS A 80 11.61 0.59 -2.88
C LYS A 80 11.84 0.69 -4.38
N LEU A 81 13.00 0.26 -4.85
CA LEU A 81 13.34 0.21 -6.27
C LEU A 81 12.67 -0.98 -6.99
N GLY A 82 12.19 -1.99 -6.24
CA GLY A 82 11.68 -3.24 -6.81
C GLY A 82 12.80 -4.08 -7.40
N LEU A 83 14.01 -4.00 -6.84
CA LEU A 83 15.21 -4.68 -7.30
C LEU A 83 15.71 -5.62 -6.21
N ASN A 84 15.58 -6.93 -6.41
CA ASN A 84 16.14 -7.92 -5.50
C ASN A 84 17.68 -7.91 -5.62
N PRO A 85 18.46 -7.72 -4.54
CA PRO A 85 19.92 -7.78 -4.57
C PRO A 85 20.48 -9.05 -5.23
N ASP A 86 19.88 -10.20 -4.99
CA ASP A 86 20.36 -11.49 -5.50
C ASP A 86 20.25 -11.64 -7.01
N ALA A 87 19.39 -10.85 -7.66
CA ALA A 87 19.30 -10.82 -9.11
C ALA A 87 20.52 -10.18 -9.78
N PHE A 88 21.37 -9.48 -9.00
CA PHE A 88 22.56 -8.77 -9.48
C PHE A 88 23.84 -9.36 -8.89
N VAL A 89 23.84 -9.68 -7.60
CA VAL A 89 24.95 -10.33 -6.90
C VAL A 89 24.37 -11.51 -6.11
N PRO A 90 24.52 -12.76 -6.61
CA PRO A 90 23.93 -13.93 -5.95
C PRO A 90 24.38 -14.07 -4.48
N GLY A 91 23.42 -14.21 -3.56
CA GLY A 91 23.68 -14.38 -2.14
C GLY A 91 23.88 -13.06 -1.37
N MET A 92 23.77 -11.90 -2.02
CA MET A 92 23.88 -10.59 -1.38
C MET A 92 22.80 -10.36 -0.32
N THR A 93 21.56 -10.79 -0.56
CA THR A 93 20.47 -10.62 0.43
C THR A 93 20.77 -11.42 1.70
N ASP A 94 21.22 -12.67 1.54
CA ASP A 94 21.58 -13.55 2.65
C ASP A 94 22.81 -13.05 3.41
N ALA A 95 23.81 -12.52 2.70
CA ALA A 95 25.00 -11.96 3.34
C ALA A 95 24.64 -10.72 4.19
N LEU A 96 23.81 -9.81 3.66
CA LEU A 96 23.29 -8.67 4.42
C LEU A 96 22.45 -9.11 5.63
N ALA A 97 21.65 -10.17 5.48
CA ALA A 97 20.91 -10.78 6.58
C ALA A 97 21.83 -11.35 7.67
N ALA A 98 22.89 -12.06 7.28
CA ALA A 98 23.89 -12.59 8.20
C ALA A 98 24.61 -11.47 8.97
N THR A 99 24.96 -10.36 8.29
CA THR A 99 25.53 -9.18 8.93
C THR A 99 24.55 -8.57 9.95
N MET A 100 23.27 -8.42 9.61
CA MET A 100 22.25 -7.95 10.57
C MET A 100 22.15 -8.87 11.79
N LEU A 101 22.16 -10.19 11.59
CA LEU A 101 22.12 -11.16 12.69
C LEU A 101 23.29 -10.98 13.64
N GLN A 102 24.50 -10.86 13.12
CA GLN A 102 25.71 -10.64 13.93
C GLN A 102 25.60 -9.34 14.73
N LEU A 103 25.14 -8.25 14.10
CA LEU A 103 24.96 -6.95 14.75
C LEU A 103 23.90 -6.97 15.85
N THR A 104 22.84 -7.78 15.75
CA THR A 104 21.86 -7.94 16.85
C THR A 104 22.46 -8.59 18.11
N LYS A 105 23.57 -9.31 17.95
CA LYS A 105 24.31 -10.01 19.03
C LYS A 105 25.52 -9.21 19.51
N ASP A 106 25.89 -8.14 18.82
CA ASP A 106 27.06 -7.33 19.14
C ASP A 106 26.96 -6.70 20.53
N LYS A 107 28.08 -6.60 21.23
CA LYS A 107 28.20 -5.95 22.55
C LYS A 107 29.01 -4.66 22.50
N ALA A 108 29.63 -4.34 21.36
CA ALA A 108 30.44 -3.13 21.16
C ALA A 108 29.59 -1.86 20.91
N GLY A 109 28.26 -1.99 20.85
CA GLY A 109 27.34 -0.85 20.74
C GLY A 109 26.87 -0.55 19.31
N CYS A 110 27.29 -1.36 18.33
CA CYS A 110 26.90 -1.28 16.92
C CYS A 110 25.53 -1.92 16.62
N GLN A 111 24.82 -2.36 17.67
CA GLN A 111 23.49 -2.96 17.56
C GLN A 111 22.48 -2.04 16.85
N PRO A 112 21.58 -2.60 16.04
CA PRO A 112 20.55 -1.82 15.36
C PRO A 112 19.61 -1.14 16.35
N ASN A 113 19.10 0.03 15.98
CA ASN A 113 17.93 0.63 16.64
C ASN A 113 16.61 0.05 16.10
N ALA A 114 15.49 0.46 16.69
CA ALA A 114 14.19 -0.09 16.35
C ALA A 114 13.78 0.20 14.89
N GLN A 115 14.10 1.40 14.39
CA GLN A 115 13.82 1.76 13.00
C GLN A 115 14.59 0.88 12.02
N GLN A 116 15.87 0.60 12.29
CA GLN A 116 16.72 -0.24 11.45
C GLN A 116 16.18 -1.68 11.42
N CYS A 117 15.76 -2.23 12.57
CA CYS A 117 15.12 -3.55 12.64
C CYS A 117 13.83 -3.60 11.83
N ALA A 118 12.96 -2.60 11.99
CA ALA A 118 11.69 -2.54 11.29
C ALA A 118 11.88 -2.37 9.77
N ASN A 119 12.79 -1.49 9.33
CA ASN A 119 13.11 -1.30 7.91
C ASN A 119 13.70 -2.55 7.29
N PHE A 120 14.57 -3.27 8.02
CA PHE A 120 15.13 -4.54 7.60
C PHE A 120 14.02 -5.56 7.32
N LEU A 121 13.16 -5.85 8.30
CA LEU A 121 12.07 -6.82 8.09
C LEU A 121 11.04 -6.35 7.06
N TRP A 122 10.72 -5.06 7.04
CA TRP A 122 9.84 -4.47 6.03
C TRP A 122 10.39 -4.67 4.61
N ALA A 123 11.70 -4.59 4.41
CA ALA A 123 12.32 -4.84 3.12
C ALA A 123 12.16 -6.30 2.66
N PHE A 124 12.42 -7.28 3.54
CA PHE A 124 12.20 -8.70 3.26
C PHE A 124 10.75 -8.97 2.89
N ALA A 125 9.81 -8.48 3.70
CA ALA A 125 8.37 -8.57 3.44
C ALA A 125 7.98 -7.96 2.09
N SER A 126 8.47 -6.76 1.79
CA SER A 126 8.15 -6.04 0.55
C SER A 126 8.72 -6.69 -0.70
N MET A 127 9.82 -7.42 -0.58
CA MET A 127 10.41 -8.20 -1.68
C MET A 127 9.81 -9.60 -1.80
N GLY A 128 8.96 -10.04 -0.86
CA GLY A 128 8.44 -11.41 -0.82
C GLY A 128 9.54 -12.46 -0.62
N HIS A 129 10.63 -12.08 0.05
CA HIS A 129 11.80 -12.92 0.24
C HIS A 129 11.88 -13.39 1.70
N GLN A 130 12.12 -14.68 1.90
CA GLN A 130 12.33 -15.28 3.22
C GLN A 130 13.84 -15.44 3.45
N PRO A 131 14.39 -15.00 4.58
CA PRO A 131 15.81 -15.22 4.88
C PRO A 131 16.19 -16.70 4.89
N ALA A 132 17.40 -17.05 4.43
CA ALA A 132 17.88 -18.43 4.49
C ALA A 132 18.01 -18.94 5.94
N ASP A 133 18.44 -18.09 6.88
CA ASP A 133 18.47 -18.42 8.31
C ASP A 133 17.08 -18.25 8.93
N LYS A 134 16.46 -19.39 9.27
CA LYS A 134 15.13 -19.46 9.90
C LYS A 134 15.06 -18.76 11.26
N GLY A 135 16.17 -18.60 11.97
CA GLY A 135 16.24 -17.92 13.26
C GLY A 135 16.42 -16.41 13.17
N LEU A 136 16.69 -15.86 11.99
CA LEU A 136 17.00 -14.44 11.81
C LEU A 136 15.83 -13.53 12.23
N ILE A 137 14.62 -13.83 11.74
CA ILE A 137 13.44 -13.00 12.02
C ILE A 137 13.19 -12.95 13.53
N ASP A 138 13.24 -14.10 14.21
CA ASP A 138 13.04 -14.18 15.66
C ASP A 138 14.16 -13.45 16.44
N ALA A 139 15.41 -13.52 15.99
CA ALA A 139 16.52 -12.79 16.63
C ALA A 139 16.35 -11.26 16.52
N VAL A 140 16.00 -10.75 15.33
CA VAL A 140 15.71 -9.32 15.12
C VAL A 140 14.52 -8.88 15.97
N CYS A 141 13.49 -9.71 16.03
CA CYS A 141 12.29 -9.53 16.84
C CYS A 141 12.58 -9.43 18.34
N GLN A 142 13.34 -10.38 18.89
CA GLN A 142 13.76 -10.37 20.30
C GLN A 142 14.60 -9.13 20.61
N HIS A 143 15.49 -8.75 19.69
CA HIS A 143 16.25 -7.51 19.84
C HIS A 143 15.35 -6.28 19.86
N PHE A 144 14.36 -6.19 18.97
CA PHE A 144 13.36 -5.12 18.96
C PHE A 144 12.61 -4.99 20.28
N VAL A 145 12.19 -6.11 20.89
CA VAL A 145 11.52 -6.09 22.19
C VAL A 145 12.43 -5.55 23.29
N ARG A 146 13.72 -5.89 23.30
CA ARG A 146 14.70 -5.29 24.23
C ARG A 146 14.80 -3.78 24.04
N LEU A 147 14.67 -3.29 22.81
CA LEU A 147 14.75 -1.87 22.50
C LEU A 147 13.59 -1.05 23.08
N ILE A 148 12.42 -1.65 23.36
CA ILE A 148 11.26 -0.96 23.97
C ILE A 148 11.64 -0.28 25.29
N LYS A 149 12.49 -0.93 26.10
CA LYS A 149 12.92 -0.44 27.42
C LYS A 149 14.37 0.06 27.42
N HIS A 150 14.95 0.34 26.25
CA HIS A 150 16.36 0.73 26.12
C HIS A 150 16.65 2.06 26.85
N ARG A 151 17.82 2.21 27.47
CA ARG A 151 18.15 3.44 28.22
C ARG A 151 18.24 4.67 27.32
N ASP A 152 18.89 4.53 26.18
CA ASP A 152 18.91 5.55 25.13
C ASP A 152 17.57 5.55 24.37
N VAL A 153 16.84 6.66 24.48
CA VAL A 153 15.52 6.86 23.88
C VAL A 153 15.60 6.90 22.35
N SER A 154 16.73 7.32 21.77
CA SER A 154 16.92 7.36 20.32
C SER A 154 16.93 5.96 19.68
N LYS A 155 17.22 4.92 20.48
CA LYS A 155 17.20 3.54 20.02
C LYS A 155 15.81 2.88 20.12
N ARG A 156 14.89 3.48 20.88
CA ARG A 156 13.56 2.91 21.16
C ARG A 156 12.65 2.95 19.93
N PRO A 157 11.62 2.10 19.90
CA PRO A 157 10.59 2.18 18.88
C PRO A 157 9.81 3.49 18.90
N ASN A 158 9.59 4.04 17.70
CA ASN A 158 8.54 5.02 17.41
C ASN A 158 7.32 4.30 16.79
N ALA A 159 6.24 5.04 16.53
CA ALA A 159 4.99 4.48 16.01
C ALA A 159 5.19 3.77 14.66
N GLN A 160 5.94 4.40 13.75
CA GLN A 160 6.28 3.84 12.45
C GLN A 160 7.01 2.50 12.56
N SER A 161 8.06 2.42 13.39
CA SER A 161 8.86 1.22 13.55
C SER A 161 8.05 0.05 14.16
N ALA A 162 7.15 0.33 15.11
CA ALA A 162 6.28 -0.69 15.69
C ALA A 162 5.26 -1.21 14.67
N ALA A 163 4.58 -0.31 13.94
CA ALA A 163 3.63 -0.70 12.90
C ALA A 163 4.31 -1.45 11.75
N ASN A 164 5.47 -1.00 11.29
CA ASN A 164 6.22 -1.65 10.21
C ASN A 164 6.73 -3.04 10.61
N LEU A 165 7.17 -3.22 11.86
CA LEU A 165 7.60 -4.53 12.35
C LEU A 165 6.45 -5.54 12.27
N LEU A 166 5.29 -5.23 12.87
CA LEU A 166 4.15 -6.15 12.86
C LEU A 166 3.62 -6.37 11.45
N TRP A 167 3.54 -5.31 10.62
CA TRP A 167 3.16 -5.43 9.22
C TRP A 167 4.10 -6.36 8.44
N ALA A 168 5.41 -6.27 8.67
CA ALA A 168 6.38 -7.13 8.02
C ALA A 168 6.19 -8.60 8.43
N LEU A 169 5.98 -8.88 9.72
CA LEU A 169 5.73 -10.23 10.22
C LEU A 169 4.45 -10.82 9.61
N ALA A 170 3.36 -10.05 9.63
CA ALA A 170 2.10 -10.43 9.00
C ALA A 170 2.26 -10.72 7.50
N SER A 171 2.98 -9.86 6.78
CA SER A 171 3.18 -9.99 5.33
C SER A 171 4.09 -11.17 4.97
N LEU A 172 5.03 -11.53 5.85
CA LEU A 172 5.87 -12.72 5.70
C LEU A 172 5.16 -14.02 6.14
N GLY A 173 3.97 -13.92 6.73
CA GLY A 173 3.31 -15.06 7.37
C GLY A 173 4.10 -15.64 8.54
N HIS A 174 5.00 -14.86 9.15
CA HIS A 174 5.88 -15.33 10.22
C HIS A 174 5.20 -15.16 11.58
N GLN A 175 4.99 -16.27 12.27
CA GLN A 175 4.53 -16.29 13.65
C GLN A 175 5.73 -16.24 14.60
N PRO A 176 5.91 -15.17 15.40
CA PRO A 176 7.07 -15.05 16.28
C PRO A 176 7.16 -16.19 17.29
N ALA A 177 8.37 -16.70 17.53
CA ALA A 177 8.59 -17.75 18.54
C ALA A 177 8.23 -17.29 19.97
N ASP A 178 8.48 -16.01 20.28
CA ASP A 178 8.04 -15.39 21.53
C ASP A 178 6.57 -14.95 21.42
N LYS A 179 5.68 -15.69 22.10
CA LYS A 179 4.24 -15.42 22.13
C LYS A 179 3.88 -14.06 22.73
N GLY A 180 4.76 -13.44 23.53
CA GLY A 180 4.55 -12.12 24.12
C GLY A 180 5.03 -10.96 23.24
N LEU A 181 5.66 -11.24 22.10
CA LEU A 181 6.24 -10.19 21.25
C LEU A 181 5.17 -9.27 20.67
N VAL A 182 4.12 -9.85 20.10
CA VAL A 182 3.04 -9.08 19.48
C VAL A 182 2.38 -8.18 20.53
N ASP A 183 2.15 -8.68 21.74
CA ASP A 183 1.60 -7.91 22.86
C ASP A 183 2.55 -6.77 23.25
N ALA A 184 3.84 -7.05 23.46
CA ALA A 184 4.81 -6.04 23.87
C ALA A 184 4.95 -4.88 22.87
N VAL A 185 4.95 -5.18 21.56
CA VAL A 185 5.01 -4.18 20.49
C VAL A 185 3.71 -3.40 20.40
N SER A 186 2.57 -4.07 20.54
CA SER A 186 1.25 -3.43 20.48
C SER A 186 1.02 -2.51 21.69
N GLU A 187 1.39 -2.93 22.90
CA GLU A 187 1.37 -2.09 24.08
C GLU A 187 2.29 -0.86 23.93
N CYS A 188 3.46 -1.04 23.31
CA CYS A 188 4.35 0.07 22.99
C CYS A 188 3.67 1.08 22.07
N PHE A 189 2.92 0.60 21.07
CA PHE A 189 2.14 1.45 20.18
C PHE A 189 1.03 2.20 20.93
N VAL A 190 0.28 1.54 21.82
CA VAL A 190 -0.75 2.20 22.64
C VAL A 190 -0.15 3.27 23.57
N ARG A 191 1.04 3.04 24.14
CA ARG A 191 1.74 4.08 24.91
C ARG A 191 2.07 5.30 24.05
N LEU A 192 2.42 5.11 22.77
CA LEU A 192 2.68 6.20 21.84
C LEU A 192 1.41 6.97 21.48
N ILE A 193 0.24 6.32 21.38
CA ILE A 193 -1.06 6.99 21.20
C ILE A 193 -1.34 7.99 22.33
N LYS A 194 -0.94 7.65 23.56
CA LYS A 194 -1.12 8.46 24.77
C LYS A 194 0.03 9.45 25.03
N HIS A 195 0.97 9.60 24.09
CA HIS A 195 2.12 10.47 24.27
C HIS A 195 1.70 11.95 24.28
N HIS A 196 2.26 12.74 25.22
CA HIS A 196 1.94 14.16 25.41
C HIS A 196 2.37 15.03 24.21
N ASP A 197 3.53 14.73 23.63
CA ASP A 197 3.96 15.28 22.35
C ASP A 197 3.21 14.61 21.21
N VAL A 198 2.28 15.36 20.59
CA VAL A 198 1.44 14.92 19.48
C VAL A 198 2.25 14.52 18.25
N SER A 199 3.47 15.07 18.06
CA SER A 199 4.33 14.69 16.94
C SER A 199 4.85 13.25 17.03
N LYS A 200 4.80 12.65 18.22
CA LYS A 200 5.17 11.25 18.46
C LYS A 200 3.98 10.29 18.46
N GLN A 201 2.75 10.82 18.43
CA GLN A 201 1.57 9.97 18.30
C GLN A 201 1.54 9.34 16.90
N PRO A 202 0.98 8.13 16.76
CA PRO A 202 0.86 7.50 15.47
C PRO A 202 0.05 8.34 14.47
N ASN A 203 0.38 8.22 13.19
CA ASN A 203 -0.49 8.71 12.13
C ASN A 203 -1.50 7.64 11.70
N ALA A 204 -2.40 8.02 10.80
CA ALA A 204 -3.49 7.15 10.34
C ALA A 204 -3.00 5.89 9.61
N GLN A 205 -1.88 5.98 8.88
CA GLN A 205 -1.30 4.83 8.17
C GLN A 205 -0.69 3.84 9.17
N GLU A 206 -0.02 4.33 10.19
CA GLU A 206 0.59 3.50 11.24
C GLU A 206 -0.48 2.76 12.05
N ALA A 207 -1.57 3.43 12.42
CA ALA A 207 -2.69 2.79 13.09
C ALA A 207 -3.37 1.72 12.22
N ALA A 208 -3.60 2.02 10.93
CA ALA A 208 -4.16 1.06 9.98
C ALA A 208 -3.24 -0.15 9.75
N ASN A 209 -1.93 0.07 9.65
CA ASN A 209 -0.96 -1.01 9.47
C ASN A 209 -0.89 -1.91 10.71
N LEU A 210 -0.91 -1.33 11.91
CA LEU A 210 -0.90 -2.09 13.15
C LEU A 210 -2.12 -3.01 13.24
N ILE A 211 -3.34 -2.46 13.09
CA ILE A 211 -4.57 -3.26 13.26
C ILE A 211 -4.71 -4.32 12.16
N TRP A 212 -4.33 -3.99 10.92
CA TRP A 212 -4.29 -4.96 9.82
C TRP A 212 -3.30 -6.10 10.12
N ALA A 213 -2.13 -5.78 10.66
CA ALA A 213 -1.13 -6.78 11.02
C ALA A 213 -1.62 -7.70 12.14
N LEU A 214 -2.27 -7.15 13.17
CA LEU A 214 -2.87 -7.91 14.26
C LEU A 214 -3.92 -8.92 13.77
N ALA A 215 -4.82 -8.45 12.89
CA ALA A 215 -5.82 -9.29 12.25
C ALA A 215 -5.18 -10.39 11.38
N SER A 216 -4.19 -10.01 10.55
CA SER A 216 -3.52 -10.93 9.63
C SER A 216 -2.68 -11.99 10.34
N LEU A 217 -2.12 -11.68 11.51
CA LEU A 217 -1.42 -12.66 12.35
C LEU A 217 -2.38 -13.58 13.11
N GLY A 218 -3.70 -13.35 13.01
CA GLY A 218 -4.70 -14.10 13.77
C GLY A 218 -4.51 -13.92 15.27
N HIS A 219 -4.07 -12.73 15.71
CA HIS A 219 -3.75 -12.47 17.12
C HIS A 219 -5.04 -12.30 17.94
N GLN A 220 -5.78 -13.39 18.11
CA GLN A 220 -7.02 -13.47 18.89
C GLN A 220 -6.82 -13.13 20.38
N ARG A 221 -5.56 -13.05 20.83
CA ARG A 221 -5.18 -12.64 22.19
C ARG A 221 -4.96 -11.14 22.33
N ALA A 222 -5.10 -10.36 21.26
CA ALA A 222 -5.09 -8.91 21.35
C ALA A 222 -6.10 -8.48 22.42
N ASP A 223 -5.60 -7.78 23.44
CA ASP A 223 -6.46 -7.18 24.46
C ASP A 223 -7.51 -6.31 23.78
N LYS A 224 -8.79 -6.51 24.12
CA LYS A 224 -9.89 -5.70 23.60
C LYS A 224 -9.62 -4.21 23.82
N GLY A 225 -9.13 -3.85 25.02
CA GLY A 225 -8.79 -2.47 25.34
C GLY A 225 -7.66 -1.88 24.48
N LEU A 226 -6.78 -2.73 23.94
CA LEU A 226 -5.76 -2.33 22.97
C LEU A 226 -6.38 -2.00 21.62
N ILE A 227 -7.24 -2.88 21.12
CA ILE A 227 -7.95 -2.68 19.85
C ILE A 227 -8.79 -1.40 19.95
N ASP A 228 -9.54 -1.23 21.04
CA ASP A 228 -10.36 -0.04 21.26
C ASP A 228 -9.52 1.23 21.31
N ALA A 229 -8.36 1.23 22.00
CA ALA A 229 -7.47 2.40 22.01
C ALA A 229 -6.97 2.80 20.61
N VAL A 230 -6.69 1.81 19.74
CA VAL A 230 -6.30 2.06 18.34
C VAL A 230 -7.49 2.61 17.55
N CYS A 231 -8.68 2.04 17.73
CA CYS A 231 -9.90 2.44 17.06
C CYS A 231 -10.29 3.89 17.44
N GLU A 232 -10.30 4.21 18.73
CA GLU A 232 -10.56 5.58 19.22
C GLU A 232 -9.57 6.59 18.65
N HIS A 233 -8.28 6.25 18.63
CA HIS A 233 -7.26 7.10 18.02
C HIS A 233 -7.51 7.29 16.52
N PHE A 234 -7.89 6.24 15.80
CA PHE A 234 -8.23 6.32 14.39
C PHE A 234 -9.44 7.24 14.14
N VAL A 235 -10.49 7.16 14.98
CA VAL A 235 -11.65 8.07 14.91
C VAL A 235 -11.25 9.52 15.21
N ARG A 236 -10.35 9.76 16.18
CA ARG A 236 -9.78 11.10 16.40
C ARG A 236 -9.10 11.63 15.13
N LEU A 237 -8.36 10.78 14.42
CA LEU A 237 -7.72 11.12 13.15
C LEU A 237 -8.75 11.38 12.04
N VAL A 238 -9.83 10.59 11.94
CA VAL A 238 -10.94 10.84 11.01
C VAL A 238 -11.55 12.23 11.22
N LYS A 239 -11.72 12.62 12.49
CA LYS A 239 -12.32 13.90 12.90
C LYS A 239 -11.30 15.06 12.91
N HIS A 240 -10.04 14.82 12.55
CA HIS A 240 -8.99 15.83 12.65
C HIS A 240 -9.26 17.03 11.72
N HIS A 241 -8.97 18.26 12.19
CA HIS A 241 -9.21 19.49 11.44
C HIS A 241 -8.31 19.59 10.19
N ASP A 242 -7.03 19.23 10.32
CA ASP A 242 -6.11 19.06 9.21
C ASP A 242 -6.45 17.78 8.43
N ILE A 243 -6.94 17.95 7.21
CA ILE A 243 -7.36 16.88 6.30
C ILE A 243 -6.18 15.97 5.92
N SER A 244 -4.95 16.49 5.92
CA SER A 244 -3.76 15.70 5.58
C SER A 244 -3.45 14.60 6.60
N LYS A 245 -3.95 14.74 7.83
CA LYS A 245 -3.80 13.74 8.89
C LYS A 245 -4.90 12.68 8.91
N ARG A 246 -5.98 12.90 8.15
CA ARG A 246 -7.09 11.95 8.08
C ARG A 246 -6.66 10.67 7.35
N PRO A 247 -7.20 9.50 7.71
CA PRO A 247 -6.95 8.27 6.99
C PRO A 247 -7.36 8.38 5.53
N ASN A 248 -6.57 7.74 4.66
CA ASN A 248 -6.95 7.49 3.28
C ASN A 248 -7.98 6.34 3.20
N ALA A 249 -8.48 6.06 2.00
CA ALA A 249 -9.52 5.06 1.80
C ALA A 249 -9.05 3.64 2.18
N GLN A 250 -7.79 3.31 1.86
CA GLN A 250 -7.20 2.03 2.23
C GLN A 250 -7.10 1.86 3.75
N GLY A 251 -6.70 2.90 4.48
CA GLY A 251 -6.61 2.87 5.93
C GLY A 251 -7.97 2.63 6.60
N ALA A 252 -9.02 3.27 6.09
CA ALA A 252 -10.39 3.05 6.59
C ALA A 252 -10.90 1.64 6.28
N ALA A 253 -10.66 1.13 5.07
CA ALA A 253 -11.00 -0.24 4.71
C ALA A 253 -10.22 -1.27 5.56
N ASN A 254 -8.93 -1.04 5.78
CA ASN A 254 -8.08 -1.93 6.58
C ASN A 254 -8.54 -2.00 8.04
N LEU A 255 -8.98 -0.88 8.63
CA LEU A 255 -9.52 -0.88 9.99
C LEU A 255 -10.78 -1.75 10.06
N LEU A 256 -11.77 -1.50 9.19
CA LEU A 256 -13.04 -2.24 9.21
C LEU A 256 -12.83 -3.73 8.94
N TRP A 257 -12.02 -4.07 7.93
CA TRP A 257 -11.64 -5.44 7.62
C TRP A 257 -10.96 -6.14 8.80
N ALA A 258 -10.07 -5.44 9.50
CA ALA A 258 -9.36 -6.00 10.65
C ALA A 258 -10.31 -6.26 11.83
N LEU A 259 -11.25 -5.35 12.11
CA LEU A 259 -12.26 -5.53 13.16
C LEU A 259 -13.14 -6.77 12.89
N ALA A 260 -13.62 -6.89 11.65
CA ALA A 260 -14.38 -8.06 11.20
C ALA A 260 -13.57 -9.36 11.33
N SER A 261 -12.33 -9.36 10.84
CA SER A 261 -11.44 -10.54 10.89
C SER A 261 -11.10 -10.98 12.32
N LEU A 262 -11.04 -10.03 13.26
CA LEU A 262 -10.82 -10.30 14.68
C LEU A 262 -12.12 -10.63 15.44
N GLY A 263 -13.30 -10.46 14.81
CA GLY A 263 -14.59 -10.54 15.49
C GLY A 263 -14.75 -9.51 16.61
N HIS A 264 -14.07 -8.36 16.51
CA HIS A 264 -14.08 -7.32 17.54
C HIS A 264 -15.15 -6.28 17.26
N GLN A 265 -16.07 -6.14 18.21
CA GLN A 265 -17.07 -5.06 18.23
C GLN A 265 -16.54 -3.92 19.11
N PRO A 266 -16.27 -2.73 18.53
CA PRO A 266 -15.78 -1.58 19.29
C PRO A 266 -16.72 -1.16 20.42
N GLU A 267 -16.18 -0.68 21.53
CA GLU A 267 -16.99 -0.15 22.65
C GLU A 267 -17.79 1.11 22.24
N ASP A 268 -17.19 2.00 21.45
CA ASP A 268 -17.89 3.13 20.84
C ASP A 268 -18.76 2.64 19.68
N LYS A 269 -20.07 2.53 19.93
CA LYS A 269 -21.07 2.12 18.92
C LYS A 269 -21.09 3.02 17.68
N GLY A 270 -20.66 4.28 17.79
CA GLY A 270 -20.60 5.21 16.67
C GLY A 270 -19.30 5.11 15.84
N LEU A 271 -18.38 4.23 16.24
CA LEU A 271 -17.06 4.12 15.60
C LEU A 271 -17.16 3.65 14.15
N ILE A 272 -17.87 2.54 13.93
CA ILE A 272 -18.05 1.95 12.59
C ILE A 272 -18.73 2.96 11.68
N ASP A 273 -19.76 3.66 12.18
CA ASP A 273 -20.46 4.72 11.45
C ASP A 273 -19.54 5.89 11.08
N ALA A 274 -18.68 6.33 12.00
CA ALA A 274 -17.75 7.43 11.75
C ALA A 274 -16.75 7.06 10.64
N VAL A 275 -16.27 5.82 10.63
CA VAL A 275 -15.34 5.31 9.60
C VAL A 275 -16.06 5.11 8.27
N CYS A 276 -17.28 4.55 8.27
CA CYS A 276 -18.10 4.38 7.07
C CYS A 276 -18.44 5.72 6.42
N ASN A 277 -18.91 6.69 7.20
CA ASN A 277 -19.18 8.04 6.71
C ASN A 277 -17.94 8.70 6.12
N HIS A 278 -16.77 8.48 6.74
CA HIS A 278 -15.50 8.96 6.17
C HIS A 278 -15.16 8.27 4.84
N PHE A 279 -15.34 6.96 4.76
CA PHE A 279 -15.12 6.20 3.53
C PHE A 279 -16.05 6.66 2.41
N VAL A 280 -17.33 6.89 2.69
CA VAL A 280 -18.32 7.45 1.74
C VAL A 280 -17.92 8.85 1.28
N ARG A 281 -17.42 9.70 2.18
CA ARG A 281 -16.85 11.01 1.79
C ARG A 281 -15.67 10.85 0.84
N LEU A 282 -14.82 9.83 1.05
CA LEU A 282 -13.71 9.52 0.16
C LEU A 282 -14.18 9.00 -1.20
N ILE A 283 -15.26 8.21 -1.26
CA ILE A 283 -15.93 7.84 -2.54
C ILE A 283 -16.36 9.08 -3.31
N LYS A 284 -16.78 10.15 -2.62
CA LYS A 284 -17.20 11.41 -3.24
C LYS A 284 -16.06 12.43 -3.42
N HIS A 285 -14.81 12.09 -3.09
CA HIS A 285 -13.69 13.04 -3.06
C HIS A 285 -13.27 13.55 -4.45
N HIS A 286 -13.04 14.85 -4.59
CA HIS A 286 -12.70 15.47 -5.89
C HIS A 286 -11.40 14.94 -6.50
N ASP A 287 -10.36 14.74 -5.70
CA ASP A 287 -9.12 14.06 -6.11
C ASP A 287 -9.36 12.55 -6.18
N VAL A 288 -9.25 12.01 -7.40
CA VAL A 288 -9.51 10.59 -7.68
C VAL A 288 -8.48 9.67 -7.04
N SER A 289 -7.25 10.13 -6.83
CA SER A 289 -6.21 9.35 -6.15
C SER A 289 -6.52 9.08 -4.68
N LYS A 290 -7.47 9.81 -4.09
CA LYS A 290 -7.91 9.64 -2.70
C LYS A 290 -9.08 8.67 -2.54
N ARG A 291 -9.70 8.26 -3.65
CA ARG A 291 -10.89 7.40 -3.63
C ARG A 291 -10.51 5.95 -3.36
N PRO A 292 -11.44 5.16 -2.80
CA PRO A 292 -11.24 3.73 -2.72
C PRO A 292 -11.17 3.09 -4.10
N ASN A 293 -10.30 2.09 -4.20
CA ASN A 293 -10.36 1.09 -5.25
C ASN A 293 -11.44 0.06 -4.91
N ALA A 294 -11.70 -0.85 -5.85
CA ALA A 294 -12.69 -1.90 -5.71
C ALA A 294 -12.43 -2.80 -4.51
N GLN A 295 -11.17 -3.22 -4.32
CA GLN A 295 -10.79 -4.06 -3.17
C GLN A 295 -11.15 -3.39 -1.84
N GLY A 296 -10.88 -2.09 -1.71
CA GLY A 296 -11.22 -1.33 -0.51
C GLY A 296 -12.72 -1.28 -0.28
N ALA A 297 -13.53 -1.07 -1.32
CA ALA A 297 -14.99 -1.09 -1.20
C ALA A 297 -15.53 -2.48 -0.84
N ALA A 298 -15.02 -3.54 -1.48
CA ALA A 298 -15.38 -4.91 -1.18
C ALA A 298 -15.05 -5.30 0.27
N ASN A 299 -13.85 -4.93 0.75
CA ASN A 299 -13.43 -5.15 2.13
C ASN A 299 -14.38 -4.48 3.13
N VAL A 300 -14.85 -3.26 2.83
CA VAL A 300 -15.80 -2.55 3.71
C VAL A 300 -17.15 -3.24 3.74
N ILE A 301 -17.72 -3.62 2.59
CA ILE A 301 -19.02 -4.33 2.54
C ILE A 301 -18.94 -5.67 3.26
N TRP A 302 -17.90 -6.45 2.99
CA TRP A 302 -17.67 -7.72 3.68
C TRP A 302 -17.56 -7.52 5.18
N ALA A 303 -16.76 -6.54 5.63
CA ALA A 303 -16.58 -6.27 7.05
C ALA A 303 -17.89 -5.88 7.75
N LEU A 304 -18.75 -5.09 7.11
CA LEU A 304 -20.06 -4.73 7.65
C LEU A 304 -20.97 -5.94 7.81
N GLY A 305 -20.94 -6.86 6.84
CA GLY A 305 -21.67 -8.14 6.91
C GLY A 305 -21.19 -9.02 8.06
N GLU A 306 -19.88 -9.24 8.19
CA GLU A 306 -19.30 -10.05 9.27
C GLU A 306 -19.53 -9.45 10.67
N LEU A 307 -19.50 -8.11 10.77
CA LEU A 307 -19.81 -7.41 12.02
C LEU A 307 -21.31 -7.32 12.29
N ASN A 308 -22.16 -7.77 11.38
CA ASN A 308 -23.62 -7.61 11.43
C ASN A 308 -24.02 -6.15 11.75
N HIS A 309 -23.30 -5.20 11.15
CA HIS A 309 -23.48 -3.77 11.40
C HIS A 309 -24.25 -3.14 10.24
N GLU A 310 -25.41 -2.57 10.55
CA GLU A 310 -26.18 -1.81 9.57
C GLU A 310 -25.45 -0.50 9.24
N PRO A 311 -25.01 -0.29 7.99
CA PRO A 311 -24.28 0.92 7.64
C PRO A 311 -25.21 2.15 7.69
N PRO A 312 -24.66 3.36 7.95
CA PRO A 312 -25.45 4.59 7.93
C PRO A 312 -26.24 4.76 6.62
N ASP A 313 -27.37 5.46 6.70
CA ASP A 313 -28.26 5.69 5.55
C ASP A 313 -27.49 6.15 4.29
N GLY A 314 -27.69 5.41 3.20
CA GLY A 314 -27.05 5.68 1.90
C GLY A 314 -25.57 5.28 1.80
N ALA A 315 -24.93 4.84 2.88
CA ALA A 315 -23.54 4.38 2.83
C ALA A 315 -23.40 3.07 2.04
N ALA A 316 -24.27 2.09 2.28
CA ALA A 316 -24.30 0.84 1.52
C ALA A 316 -24.43 1.10 0.01
N SER A 317 -25.42 1.92 -0.39
CA SER A 317 -25.63 2.28 -1.80
C SER A 317 -24.39 2.94 -2.39
N ALA A 318 -23.81 3.94 -1.73
CA ALA A 318 -22.64 4.64 -2.24
C ALA A 318 -21.42 3.72 -2.40
N ILE A 319 -21.25 2.73 -1.51
CA ILE A 319 -20.16 1.76 -1.59
C ILE A 319 -20.45 0.73 -2.69
N LEU A 320 -21.69 0.26 -2.82
CA LEU A 320 -22.11 -0.69 -3.86
C LEU A 320 -22.06 -0.07 -5.26
N GLU A 321 -22.46 1.18 -5.44
CA GLU A 321 -22.31 1.93 -6.70
C GLU A 321 -20.85 1.97 -7.17
N ARG A 322 -19.88 1.94 -6.24
CA ARG A 322 -18.46 1.89 -6.59
C ARG A 322 -18.03 0.50 -7.09
N LEU A 323 -18.77 -0.55 -6.76
CA LEU A 323 -18.55 -1.92 -7.19
C LEU A 323 -19.43 -2.34 -8.36
N SER A 324 -20.54 -1.64 -8.61
CA SER A 324 -21.63 -2.08 -9.49
C SER A 324 -21.16 -2.37 -10.92
N VAL A 325 -20.31 -1.51 -11.50
CA VAL A 325 -19.74 -1.72 -12.83
C VAL A 325 -18.91 -3.01 -12.87
N LEU A 326 -18.09 -3.26 -11.85
CA LEU A 326 -17.22 -4.46 -11.82
C LEU A 326 -18.03 -5.73 -11.63
N CYS A 327 -19.02 -5.70 -10.72
CA CYS A 327 -19.93 -6.82 -10.52
C CYS A 327 -20.74 -7.13 -11.79
N ALA A 328 -21.18 -6.11 -12.53
CA ALA A 328 -21.92 -6.28 -13.77
C ALA A 328 -21.03 -6.91 -14.86
N LEU A 329 -19.77 -6.49 -14.95
CA LEU A 329 -18.79 -7.09 -15.87
C LEU A 329 -18.47 -8.55 -15.53
N GLU A 330 -18.35 -8.88 -14.24
CA GLU A 330 -18.19 -10.28 -13.80
C GLU A 330 -19.42 -11.13 -14.12
N GLN A 331 -20.63 -10.60 -13.91
CA GLN A 331 -21.88 -11.28 -14.26
C GLN A 331 -21.96 -11.60 -15.76
N LEU A 332 -21.46 -10.70 -16.61
CA LEU A 332 -21.37 -10.91 -18.07
C LEU A 332 -20.21 -11.83 -18.47
N GLY A 333 -19.34 -12.25 -17.53
CA GLY A 333 -18.16 -13.06 -17.81
C GLY A 333 -17.12 -12.35 -18.68
N LEU A 334 -17.00 -11.02 -18.57
CA LEU A 334 -16.08 -10.23 -19.38
C LEU A 334 -14.70 -10.11 -18.73
N ALA A 335 -13.66 -10.20 -19.53
CA ALA A 335 -12.28 -10.00 -19.10
C ALA A 335 -11.98 -8.50 -19.00
N PHE A 336 -11.61 -8.03 -17.80
CA PHE A 336 -11.32 -6.63 -17.57
C PHE A 336 -10.15 -6.40 -16.61
N THR A 337 -9.61 -5.19 -16.67
CA THR A 337 -8.75 -4.63 -15.63
C THR A 337 -9.52 -3.55 -14.89
N ALA A 338 -9.66 -3.67 -13.57
CA ALA A 338 -10.34 -2.69 -12.73
C ALA A 338 -9.41 -1.51 -12.37
N ASN A 339 -10.02 -0.34 -12.10
CA ASN A 339 -9.36 0.84 -11.55
C ASN A 339 -8.11 1.28 -12.35
N VAL A 340 -8.26 1.45 -13.66
CA VAL A 340 -7.13 1.75 -14.54
C VAL A 340 -6.82 3.26 -14.53
N PRO A 341 -5.61 3.67 -14.12
CA PRO A 341 -5.16 5.05 -14.25
C PRO A 341 -4.77 5.35 -15.71
N LEU A 342 -5.49 6.25 -16.35
CA LEU A 342 -5.31 6.66 -17.73
C LEU A 342 -4.74 8.08 -17.80
N SER A 343 -3.42 8.23 -17.58
CA SER A 343 -2.61 9.46 -17.75
C SER A 343 -3.42 10.77 -17.61
N GLY A 344 -4.01 11.02 -16.44
CA GLY A 344 -4.87 12.17 -16.20
C GLY A 344 -6.23 11.75 -15.66
N TYR A 345 -6.86 10.71 -16.19
CA TYR A 345 -8.18 10.24 -15.75
C TYR A 345 -8.20 8.78 -15.29
N TRP A 346 -9.34 8.36 -14.75
CA TRP A 346 -9.53 7.02 -14.21
C TRP A 346 -10.71 6.35 -14.89
N ALA A 347 -10.54 5.07 -15.20
CA ALA A 347 -11.63 4.20 -15.63
C ALA A 347 -11.94 3.19 -14.53
N ASP A 348 -13.23 2.87 -14.38
CA ASP A 348 -13.68 1.83 -13.45
C ASP A 348 -13.21 0.47 -13.97
N ALA A 349 -13.35 0.24 -15.27
CA ALA A 349 -12.82 -0.93 -15.93
C ALA A 349 -12.32 -0.63 -17.35
N VAL A 350 -11.35 -1.42 -17.80
CA VAL A 350 -10.96 -1.51 -19.21
C VAL A 350 -11.14 -2.97 -19.62
N LEU A 351 -12.03 -3.23 -20.58
CA LEU A 351 -12.20 -4.56 -21.16
C LEU A 351 -10.94 -4.93 -21.93
N GLN A 352 -10.45 -6.14 -21.66
CA GLN A 352 -9.25 -6.69 -22.28
C GLN A 352 -9.65 -7.72 -23.32
N PRO A 353 -9.43 -7.45 -24.61
CA PRO A 353 -9.69 -8.42 -25.66
C PRO A 353 -8.71 -9.59 -25.57
N GLN A 354 -9.22 -10.81 -25.72
CA GLN A 354 -8.49 -12.07 -25.64
C GLN A 354 -7.98 -12.55 -27.01
N ASP A 355 -8.48 -11.95 -28.10
CA ASP A 355 -8.14 -12.34 -29.47
C ASP A 355 -6.86 -11.65 -30.01
N GLY A 356 -6.33 -10.65 -29.29
CA GLY A 356 -5.19 -9.85 -29.71
C GLY A 356 -5.45 -8.91 -30.90
N VAL A 357 -6.70 -8.82 -31.38
CA VAL A 357 -7.10 -8.04 -32.56
C VAL A 357 -8.04 -6.90 -32.17
N ALA A 358 -9.03 -7.18 -31.33
CA ALA A 358 -9.97 -6.17 -30.89
C ALA A 358 -9.28 -5.10 -30.02
N ALA A 359 -9.88 -3.91 -29.97
CA ALA A 359 -9.33 -2.79 -29.20
C ALA A 359 -9.92 -2.77 -27.78
N PRO A 360 -9.15 -2.43 -26.74
CA PRO A 360 -9.70 -2.28 -25.40
C PRO A 360 -10.82 -1.24 -25.33
N VAL A 361 -11.88 -1.57 -24.59
CA VAL A 361 -13.02 -0.67 -24.33
C VAL A 361 -12.94 -0.14 -22.91
N VAL A 362 -13.04 1.18 -22.76
CA VAL A 362 -12.94 1.86 -21.48
C VAL A 362 -14.35 2.13 -20.93
N LEU A 363 -14.65 1.66 -19.71
CA LEU A 363 -15.91 1.92 -19.03
C LEU A 363 -15.73 2.97 -17.94
N VAL A 364 -16.56 4.01 -17.98
CA VAL A 364 -16.50 5.14 -17.04
C VAL A 364 -17.90 5.60 -16.64
N PRO A 365 -18.25 5.62 -15.35
CA PRO A 365 -19.44 6.29 -14.86
C PRO A 365 -19.47 7.80 -15.15
N GLU A 366 -20.61 8.33 -15.59
CA GLU A 366 -20.80 9.74 -15.92
C GLU A 366 -20.76 10.65 -14.70
N SER A 367 -21.25 10.19 -13.54
CA SER A 367 -21.08 10.87 -12.25
C SER A 367 -19.60 11.07 -11.89
N TYR A 368 -18.73 10.25 -12.46
CA TYR A 368 -17.28 10.34 -12.32
C TYR A 368 -16.62 11.20 -13.40
N SER A 369 -17.36 11.56 -14.45
CA SER A 369 -16.88 12.38 -15.57
C SER A 369 -16.72 13.87 -15.23
N GLY A 370 -17.22 14.36 -14.10
CA GLY A 370 -17.05 15.77 -13.66
C GLY A 370 -15.62 16.18 -13.27
N ARG A 371 -14.59 15.37 -13.53
CA ARG A 371 -13.33 15.34 -12.73
C ARG A 371 -12.06 15.73 -13.45
N PHE A 372 -12.18 16.72 -14.32
CA PHE A 372 -11.05 17.48 -14.84
C PHE A 372 -11.24 18.96 -14.57
N SER A 373 -11.83 19.32 -13.46
CA SER A 373 -12.11 20.71 -13.15
C SER A 373 -10.82 21.45 -12.80
N ASN A 374 -10.40 22.45 -13.60
CA ASN A 374 -9.81 23.63 -12.95
C ASN A 374 -10.90 24.27 -12.09
N GLN A 375 -10.54 24.99 -11.01
CA GLN A 375 -11.35 25.40 -9.84
C GLN A 375 -12.84 25.82 -9.99
N GLU A 376 -13.47 25.80 -11.16
CA GLU A 376 -14.87 26.14 -11.44
C GLU A 376 -15.56 25.19 -12.47
N LYS A 377 -15.76 23.91 -12.12
CA LYS A 377 -16.68 22.96 -12.80
C LYS A 377 -16.51 22.72 -14.32
N ARG A 378 -15.43 23.17 -14.97
CA ARG A 378 -15.15 22.90 -16.41
C ARG A 378 -14.03 21.87 -16.60
N LEU A 379 -14.30 20.83 -17.38
CA LEU A 379 -13.30 19.82 -17.79
C LEU A 379 -12.03 20.48 -18.37
N THR A 380 -10.85 19.97 -18.02
CA THR A 380 -9.58 20.41 -18.62
C THR A 380 -9.63 20.06 -20.10
N GLY A 381 -9.06 20.93 -20.95
CA GLY A 381 -9.04 20.70 -22.39
C GLY A 381 -8.46 19.33 -22.77
N ARG A 382 -7.48 18.82 -22.01
CA ARG A 382 -6.89 17.49 -22.22
C ARG A 382 -7.88 16.34 -22.02
N ALA A 383 -8.77 16.45 -21.04
CA ALA A 383 -9.74 15.40 -20.75
C ALA A 383 -10.95 15.42 -21.67
N VAL A 384 -11.45 16.62 -22.03
CA VAL A 384 -12.47 16.77 -23.08
C VAL A 384 -11.96 16.13 -24.36
N PHE A 385 -10.73 16.48 -24.76
CA PHE A 385 -10.10 15.95 -25.96
C PHE A 385 -9.96 14.42 -25.89
N ARG A 386 -9.47 13.85 -24.79
CA ARG A 386 -9.31 12.39 -24.67
C ARG A 386 -10.63 11.65 -24.65
N ARG A 387 -11.64 12.16 -23.94
CA ARG A 387 -12.99 11.58 -23.92
C ARG A 387 -13.59 11.59 -25.33
N ALA A 388 -13.51 12.73 -26.01
CA ALA A 388 -13.97 12.86 -27.40
C ALA A 388 -13.17 11.95 -28.36
N LEU A 389 -11.86 11.80 -28.16
CA LEU A 389 -11.02 10.92 -28.96
C LEU A 389 -11.40 9.45 -28.79
N LEU A 390 -11.58 8.98 -27.55
CA LEU A 390 -11.98 7.59 -27.30
C LEU A 390 -13.41 7.30 -27.79
N ALA A 391 -14.35 8.22 -27.58
CA ALA A 391 -15.70 8.11 -28.13
C ALA A 391 -15.66 8.06 -29.67
N LYS A 392 -14.90 8.95 -30.32
CA LYS A 392 -14.72 8.93 -31.79
C LYS A 392 -14.08 7.63 -32.30
N GLN A 393 -13.26 6.98 -31.48
CA GLN A 393 -12.62 5.71 -31.81
C GLN A 393 -13.49 4.48 -31.51
N GLY A 394 -14.69 4.64 -30.94
CA GLY A 394 -15.49 3.50 -30.48
C GLY A 394 -14.77 2.71 -29.39
N LYS A 395 -14.21 3.40 -28.38
CA LYS A 395 -13.46 2.77 -27.28
C LYS A 395 -13.91 3.24 -25.90
N LEU A 396 -15.07 3.87 -25.80
CA LEU A 396 -15.56 4.46 -24.56
C LEU A 396 -17.04 4.15 -24.37
N VAL A 397 -17.36 3.55 -23.23
CA VAL A 397 -18.72 3.43 -22.71
C VAL A 397 -18.84 4.33 -21.50
N LEU A 398 -19.79 5.26 -21.57
CA LEU A 398 -20.14 6.14 -20.46
C LEU A 398 -21.40 5.60 -19.79
N ILE A 399 -21.34 5.41 -18.47
CA ILE A 399 -22.45 4.81 -17.72
C ILE A 399 -23.14 5.92 -16.90
N PRO A 400 -24.38 6.33 -17.26
CA PRO A 400 -25.10 7.36 -16.53
C PRO A 400 -25.27 7.00 -15.05
N GLU A 401 -25.29 8.00 -14.17
CA GLU A 401 -25.47 7.78 -12.72
C GLU A 401 -26.75 7.01 -12.40
N GLN A 402 -27.80 7.23 -13.18
CA GLN A 402 -29.09 6.57 -13.05
C GLN A 402 -29.00 5.06 -13.27
N GLU A 403 -28.13 4.60 -14.18
CA GLU A 403 -27.93 3.18 -14.46
C GLU A 403 -27.16 2.49 -13.31
N LEU A 404 -26.23 3.20 -12.64
CA LEU A 404 -25.46 2.66 -11.52
C LEU A 404 -26.33 2.30 -10.31
N SER A 405 -27.49 2.94 -10.17
CA SER A 405 -28.44 2.72 -9.08
C SER A 405 -29.49 1.65 -9.40
N ARG A 406 -29.47 1.05 -10.60
CA ARG A 406 -30.40 -0.03 -10.98
C ARG A 406 -29.96 -1.37 -10.40
N SER A 407 -30.78 -2.40 -10.61
CA SER A 407 -30.41 -3.77 -10.24
C SER A 407 -29.15 -4.19 -11.00
N LEU A 408 -28.40 -5.14 -10.43
CA LEU A 408 -27.17 -5.63 -11.07
C LEU A 408 -27.43 -6.21 -12.47
N GLY A 409 -28.56 -6.91 -12.63
CA GLY A 409 -28.99 -7.46 -13.92
C GLY A 409 -29.30 -6.37 -14.94
N ASP A 410 -30.08 -5.35 -14.55
CA ASP A 410 -30.38 -4.22 -15.43
C ASP A 410 -29.11 -3.48 -15.88
N LEU A 411 -28.17 -3.26 -14.96
CA LEU A 411 -26.90 -2.61 -15.27
C LEU A 411 -26.02 -3.48 -16.18
N ALA A 412 -26.02 -4.80 -15.98
CA ALA A 412 -25.32 -5.75 -16.84
C ALA A 412 -25.90 -5.72 -18.27
N ASP A 413 -27.22 -5.77 -18.42
CA ASP A 413 -27.89 -5.68 -19.72
C ASP A 413 -27.57 -4.35 -20.42
N TYR A 414 -27.60 -3.24 -19.68
CA TYR A 414 -27.21 -1.92 -20.18
C TYR A 414 -25.76 -1.90 -20.66
N ILE A 415 -24.82 -2.40 -19.85
CA ILE A 415 -23.40 -2.44 -20.19
C ILE A 415 -23.17 -3.32 -21.43
N GLN A 416 -23.81 -4.49 -21.50
CA GLN A 416 -23.75 -5.37 -22.66
C GLN A 416 -24.14 -4.61 -23.93
N GLN A 417 -25.32 -3.98 -23.92
CA GLN A 417 -25.81 -3.23 -25.07
C GLN A 417 -24.84 -2.11 -25.48
N GLN A 418 -24.35 -1.31 -24.52
CA GLN A 418 -23.44 -0.22 -24.82
C GLN A 418 -22.08 -0.69 -25.35
N VAL A 419 -21.56 -1.82 -24.86
CA VAL A 419 -20.32 -2.39 -25.36
C VAL A 419 -20.51 -2.96 -26.77
N GLU A 420 -21.64 -3.63 -27.03
CA GLU A 420 -22.01 -4.13 -28.36
C GLU A 420 -22.12 -2.98 -29.36
N ASP A 421 -22.81 -1.89 -29.01
CA ASP A 421 -22.92 -0.68 -29.84
C ASP A 421 -21.54 -0.11 -30.22
N VAL A 422 -20.60 -0.14 -29.27
CA VAL A 422 -19.25 0.40 -29.43
C VAL A 422 -18.33 -0.53 -30.22
N THR A 423 -18.57 -1.85 -30.16
CA THR A 423 -17.70 -2.88 -30.75
C THR A 423 -18.24 -3.51 -32.04
N GLY A 424 -19.46 -3.14 -32.45
CA GLY A 424 -20.12 -3.70 -33.64
C GLY A 424 -20.79 -5.04 -33.37
N ASP A 425 -21.56 -5.13 -32.28
CA ASP A 425 -22.45 -6.24 -31.90
C ASP A 425 -21.75 -7.57 -31.56
N SER A 426 -20.52 -7.54 -31.04
CA SER A 426 -19.84 -8.77 -30.62
C SER A 426 -19.00 -8.60 -29.35
N LEU A 427 -19.48 -9.19 -28.26
CA LEU A 427 -18.73 -9.36 -27.00
C LEU A 427 -17.69 -10.48 -27.02
N LYS A 428 -17.71 -11.36 -28.04
CA LYS A 428 -16.84 -12.55 -28.11
C LYS A 428 -15.35 -12.28 -27.81
N PRO A 429 -14.73 -11.19 -28.31
CA PRO A 429 -13.34 -10.91 -28.02
C PRO A 429 -13.06 -10.69 -26.53
N TYR A 430 -14.06 -10.32 -25.73
CA TYR A 430 -13.89 -9.89 -24.35
C TYR A 430 -14.37 -10.93 -23.32
N ILE A 431 -14.86 -12.10 -23.74
CA ILE A 431 -15.29 -13.13 -22.80
C ILE A 431 -14.06 -13.76 -22.11
N MET A 432 -14.14 -13.97 -20.80
CA MET A 432 -13.13 -14.69 -20.01
C MET A 432 -13.02 -16.14 -20.48
N SER A 433 -11.80 -16.57 -20.80
CA SER A 433 -11.48 -17.95 -21.19
C SER A 433 -11.65 -18.96 -20.08
#